data_AF-A0ABD5LX82-F1
#
_entry.id   AF-A0ABD5LX82-F1
#
_cell.length_a   1.000
_cell.length_b   1.000
_cell.length_c   1.000
_cell.angle_alpha   90.00
_cell.angle_beta   90.00
_cell.angle_gamma   90.00
#
_symmetry.space_group_name_H-M   'P 1'
#
loop_
_entity.id
_entity.type
_entity.pdbx_description
1 polymer ?
#
loop_
_entity_poly.entity_id
_entity_poly.type
_entity_poly.pdbx_seq_one_letter_code
_entity_poly.pdbx_strand_id
1 'polypeptide(L)'
;MIVKVIYASCLLGVTHSTLANATDANIVSSLIEQANYWHGKAHDERAIEALQKVLIMENNNQDALYLMAFLLRNKEMKNKPAIGVKNWHGLHLKIRVLRD
;
A
#
# COMPACT_ATOMS: atom_id res chain seq x y z
N MET A 1 5.24 -10.79 38.18
CA MET A 1 6.34 -9.93 37.67
C MET A 1 6.50 -9.94 36.14
N ILE A 2 5.58 -10.52 35.35
CA ILE A 2 5.67 -10.59 33.87
C ILE A 2 5.10 -9.35 33.15
N VAL A 3 4.10 -8.67 33.72
CA VAL A 3 3.43 -7.52 33.06
C VAL A 3 4.34 -6.27 32.98
N LYS A 4 5.32 -6.14 33.89
CA LYS A 4 6.29 -5.02 33.89
C LYS A 4 7.34 -5.13 32.78
N VAL A 5 7.60 -6.34 32.28
CA VAL A 5 8.61 -6.61 31.24
C VAL A 5 8.11 -6.17 29.86
N ILE A 6 6.80 -6.24 29.62
CA ILE A 6 6.18 -5.82 28.36
C ILE A 6 6.15 -4.28 28.23
N TYR A 7 5.95 -3.56 29.35
CA TYR A 7 6.03 -2.09 29.34
C TYR A 7 7.46 -1.57 29.15
N ALA A 8 8.46 -2.32 29.64
CA ALA A 8 9.87 -1.96 29.46
C ALA A 8 10.36 -2.14 28.02
N SER A 9 9.66 -2.92 27.20
CA SER A 9 9.93 -3.03 25.75
C SER A 9 9.44 -1.83 24.94
N CYS A 10 8.66 -0.92 25.56
CA CYS A 10 8.11 0.27 24.90
C CYS A 10 9.05 1.50 24.99
N LEU A 11 10.17 1.41 25.72
CA LEU A 11 11.14 2.52 25.87
C LEU A 11 12.51 2.26 25.26
N LEU A 12 12.76 1.04 24.79
CA LEU A 12 13.92 0.74 23.95
C LEU A 12 13.36 0.46 22.57
N GLY A 13 13.29 1.52 21.76
CA GLY A 13 13.11 1.36 20.32
C GLY A 13 14.19 0.41 19.86
N VAL A 14 13.81 -0.85 19.61
CA VAL A 14 14.66 -1.83 18.95
C VAL A 14 14.89 -1.26 17.57
N THR A 15 15.96 -0.48 17.44
CA THR A 15 16.63 -0.29 16.18
C THR A 15 17.15 -1.68 15.82
N HIS A 16 16.37 -2.41 15.03
CA HIS A 16 16.92 -3.48 14.21
C HIS A 16 17.85 -2.79 13.20
N SER A 17 19.04 -2.42 13.67
CA SER A 17 20.17 -2.08 12.82
C SER A 17 20.79 -3.41 12.40
N THR A 18 20.13 -4.11 11.48
CA THR A 18 20.82 -5.12 10.69
C THR A 18 21.87 -4.37 9.88
N LEU A 19 23.14 -4.53 10.25
CA LEU A 19 24.27 -4.06 9.47
C LEU A 19 24.34 -4.95 8.21
N ALA A 20 23.44 -4.71 7.27
CA ALA A 20 23.51 -5.32 5.95
C ALA A 20 24.63 -4.62 5.19
N ASN A 21 25.64 -5.39 4.76
CA ASN A 21 26.61 -4.94 3.77
C ASN A 21 25.82 -4.69 2.48
N ALA A 22 25.36 -3.46 2.32
CA ALA A 22 24.29 -3.11 1.40
C ALA A 22 24.88 -2.94 -0.01
N THR A 23 24.86 -4.01 -0.81
CA THR A 23 24.90 -3.87 -2.26
C THR A 23 23.55 -3.32 -2.74
N ASP A 24 23.52 -2.60 -3.86
CA ASP A 24 22.28 -1.99 -4.38
C ASP A 24 21.13 -3.01 -4.49
N ALA A 25 21.44 -4.24 -4.92
CA ALA A 25 20.47 -5.34 -4.98
C ALA A 25 19.88 -5.74 -3.61
N ASN A 26 20.68 -5.72 -2.54
CA ASN A 26 20.19 -5.98 -1.17
C ASN A 26 19.30 -4.85 -0.66
N ILE A 27 19.59 -3.60 -1.01
CA ILE A 27 18.77 -2.44 -0.64
C ILE A 27 17.41 -2.53 -1.33
N VAL A 28 17.40 -2.83 -2.64
CA VAL A 28 16.18 -3.00 -3.43
C VAL A 28 15.29 -4.09 -2.85
N SER A 29 15.85 -5.28 -2.57
CA SER A 29 15.09 -6.38 -1.96
C SER A 29 14.51 -5.99 -0.60
N SER A 30 15.27 -5.30 0.24
CA SER A 30 14.80 -4.84 1.56
C SER A 30 13.66 -3.81 1.45
N LEU A 31 13.72 -2.91 0.47
CA LEU A 31 12.66 -1.92 0.26
C LEU A 31 11.37 -2.55 -0.29
N ILE A 32 11.48 -3.54 -1.17
CA ILE A 32 10.33 -4.32 -1.64
C ILE A 32 9.66 -5.05 -0.46
N GLU A 33 10.46 -5.67 0.43
CA GLU A 33 9.95 -6.31 1.64
C GLU A 33 9.27 -5.31 2.59
N GLN A 34 9.88 -4.14 2.80
CA GLN A 34 9.29 -3.04 3.58
C GLN A 34 7.97 -2.56 2.96
N ALA A 35 7.88 -2.44 1.64
CA ALA A 35 6.65 -2.06 0.96
C ALA A 35 5.53 -3.07 1.18
N ASN A 36 5.83 -4.36 1.06
CA ASN A 36 4.88 -5.44 1.34
C ASN A 36 4.41 -5.45 2.81
N TYR A 37 5.32 -5.22 3.75
CA TYR A 37 5.00 -5.12 5.16
C TYR A 37 4.05 -3.94 5.47
N TRP A 38 4.35 -2.76 4.92
CA TRP A 38 3.48 -1.58 5.11
C TRP A 38 2.13 -1.73 4.42
N HIS A 39 2.09 -2.38 3.26
CA HIS A 39 0.85 -2.70 2.56
C HIS A 39 -0.03 -3.66 3.38
N GLY A 40 0.55 -4.72 3.94
CA GLY A 40 -0.17 -5.63 4.85
C GLY A 40 -0.72 -4.95 6.10
N LYS A 41 -0.13 -3.81 6.51
CA LYS A 41 -0.60 -2.97 7.61
C LYS A 41 -1.54 -1.84 7.18
N ALA A 42 -2.00 -1.82 5.92
CA ALA A 42 -2.85 -0.77 5.35
C ALA A 42 -2.23 0.65 5.39
N HIS A 43 -0.91 0.74 5.41
CA HIS A 43 -0.15 2.00 5.30
C HIS A 43 0.40 2.16 3.87
N ASP A 44 -0.50 2.25 2.90
CA ASP A 44 -0.14 2.28 1.47
C ASP A 44 0.80 3.45 1.11
N GLU A 45 0.75 4.57 1.84
CA GLU A 45 1.66 5.71 1.64
C GLU A 45 3.13 5.36 1.91
N ARG A 46 3.41 4.63 3.00
CA ARG A 46 4.77 4.17 3.31
C ARG A 46 5.25 3.10 2.33
N ALA A 47 4.33 2.27 1.83
CA ALA A 47 4.65 1.31 0.79
C ALA A 47 5.03 2.00 -0.53
N ILE A 48 4.29 3.04 -0.90
CA ILE A 48 4.60 3.88 -2.09
C ILE A 48 5.95 4.58 -1.94
N GLU A 49 6.26 5.16 -0.78
CA GLU A 49 7.56 5.81 -0.54
C GLU A 49 8.74 4.84 -0.65
N ALA A 50 8.59 3.61 -0.15
CA ALA A 50 9.61 2.57 -0.27
C ALA A 50 9.84 2.16 -1.73
N LEU A 51 8.77 1.97 -2.50
CA LEU A 51 8.84 1.63 -3.92
C LEU A 51 9.42 2.77 -4.77
N GLN A 52 9.11 4.03 -4.44
CA GLN A 52 9.69 5.18 -5.13
C GLN A 52 11.22 5.21 -4.98
N LYS A 53 11.75 4.84 -3.81
CA LYS A 53 13.21 4.73 -3.60
C LYS A 53 13.82 3.63 -4.46
N VAL A 54 13.15 2.49 -4.62
CA VAL A 54 13.58 1.44 -5.55
C VAL A 54 13.65 1.97 -6.96
N LEU A 55 12.63 2.70 -7.43
CA LEU A 55 12.59 3.27 -8.79
C LEU A 55 13.63 4.38 -9.02
N ILE A 56 14.11 5.04 -7.96
CA ILE A 56 15.22 6.00 -8.07
C ILE A 56 16.56 5.27 -8.27
N MET A 57 16.77 4.14 -7.58
CA MET A 57 17.99 3.33 -7.71
C MET A 57 17.99 2.48 -8.98
N GLU A 58 16.85 1.88 -9.30
CA GLU A 58 16.62 1.01 -10.46
C GLU A 58 15.33 1.45 -11.17
N ASN A 59 15.46 2.39 -12.10
CA ASN A 59 14.30 2.95 -12.82
C ASN A 59 13.48 1.93 -13.62
N ASN A 60 14.09 0.80 -13.97
CA ASN A 60 13.47 -0.27 -14.75
C ASN A 60 13.23 -1.54 -13.93
N ASN A 61 13.17 -1.41 -12.59
CA ASN A 61 12.80 -2.54 -11.73
C ASN A 61 11.33 -2.91 -11.96
N GLN A 62 11.10 -4.05 -12.60
CA GLN A 62 9.76 -4.50 -12.96
C GLN A 62 8.89 -4.80 -11.74
N ASP A 63 9.47 -5.32 -10.66
CA ASP A 63 8.75 -5.63 -9.43
C ASP A 63 8.22 -4.36 -8.76
N ALA A 64 9.05 -3.31 -8.71
CA ALA A 64 8.67 -2.03 -8.11
C ALA A 64 7.56 -1.34 -8.92
N LEU A 65 7.67 -1.34 -10.26
CA LEU A 65 6.63 -0.79 -11.14
C LEU A 65 5.30 -1.54 -10.98
N TYR A 66 5.35 -2.88 -10.94
CA TYR A 66 4.16 -3.72 -10.75
C TYR A 66 3.49 -3.45 -9.40
N LEU A 67 4.27 -3.48 -8.31
CA LEU A 67 3.76 -3.22 -6.95
C LEU A 67 3.15 -1.82 -6.84
N MET A 68 3.81 -0.81 -7.41
CA MET A 68 3.30 0.58 -7.40
C MET A 68 1.94 0.69 -8.09
N ALA A 69 1.80 0.09 -9.29
CA ALA A 69 0.55 0.07 -10.02
C ALA A 69 -0.58 -0.64 -9.26
N PHE A 70 -0.25 -1.76 -8.61
CA PHE A 70 -1.19 -2.51 -7.77
C PHE A 70 -1.70 -1.69 -6.58
N LEU A 71 -0.79 -1.02 -5.85
CA LEU A 71 -1.15 -0.19 -4.70
C LEU A 71 -2.02 1.01 -5.08
N LEU A 72 -1.66 1.71 -6.16
CA LEU A 72 -2.44 2.83 -6.67
C LEU A 72 -3.85 2.40 -7.05
N ARG A 73 -3.99 1.27 -7.76
CA ARG A 73 -5.31 0.72 -8.10
C ARG A 73 -6.12 0.36 -6.85
N ASN A 74 -5.51 -0.25 -5.84
CA ASN A 74 -6.20 -0.56 -4.59
C ASN A 74 -6.66 0.70 -3.84
N LYS A 75 -5.85 1.75 -3.83
CA LYS A 75 -6.20 3.06 -3.27
C LYS A 75 -7.39 3.69 -3.98
N GLU A 76 -7.39 3.68 -5.32
CA GLU A 76 -8.51 4.18 -6.13
C GLU A 76 -9.80 3.40 -5.85
N MET A 77 -9.73 2.06 -5.74
CA MET A 77 -10.89 1.24 -5.42
C MET A 77 -11.46 1.52 -4.03
N LYS A 78 -10.61 1.86 -3.05
CA LYS A 78 -11.04 2.26 -1.71
C LYS A 78 -11.72 3.64 -1.70
N ASN A 79 -11.31 4.54 -2.59
CA ASN A 79 -11.83 5.91 -2.69
C ASN A 79 -13.05 6.03 -3.60
N LYS A 80 -13.42 4.99 -4.37
CA LYS A 80 -14.66 5.02 -5.13
C LYS A 80 -15.85 5.08 -4.17
N PRO A 81 -16.73 6.10 -4.29
CA PRO A 81 -18.01 6.02 -3.63
C PRO A 81 -18.68 4.75 -4.13
N ALA A 82 -19.21 3.93 -3.22
CA ALA A 82 -20.10 2.85 -3.59
C ALA A 82 -21.18 3.48 -4.46
N ILE A 83 -21.09 3.28 -5.78
CA ILE A 83 -22.11 3.72 -6.73
C ILE A 83 -23.36 2.98 -6.32
N GLY A 84 -24.10 3.65 -5.44
CA GLY A 84 -25.23 3.07 -4.78
C GLY A 84 -26.16 2.62 -5.88
N VAL A 85 -26.55 1.36 -5.78
CA VAL A 85 -27.68 0.74 -6.49
C VAL A 85 -29.01 1.43 -6.09
N LYS A 86 -28.97 2.70 -5.68
CA LYS A 86 -30.07 3.47 -5.09
C LYS A 86 -30.84 4.27 -6.14
N ASN A 87 -30.39 4.34 -7.39
CA ASN A 87 -31.09 5.13 -8.44
C ASN A 87 -31.45 4.35 -9.72
N TRP A 88 -31.43 3.02 -9.69
CA TRP A 88 -31.90 2.20 -10.82
C TRP A 88 -33.40 2.38 -11.11
N HIS A 89 -34.19 2.76 -10.09
CA HIS A 89 -35.61 3.09 -10.27
C HIS A 89 -35.82 4.39 -11.08
N GLY A 90 -34.94 5.39 -10.97
CA GLY A 90 -35.03 6.64 -11.76
C GLY A 90 -34.55 6.48 -13.21
N LEU A 91 -33.54 5.62 -13.43
CA LEU A 91 -33.01 5.33 -14.77
C LEU A 91 -34.01 4.51 -15.61
N HIS A 92 -34.74 3.56 -15.00
CA HIS A 92 -35.78 2.81 -15.71
C HIS A 92 -36.95 3.70 -16.17
N LEU A 93 -37.29 4.74 -15.38
CA LEU A 93 -38.36 5.68 -15.72
C LEU A 93 -37.93 6.62 -16.86
N LYS A 94 -36.68 7.10 -16.85
CA LYS A 94 -36.13 7.96 -17.90
C LYS A 94 -36.03 7.23 -19.25
N ILE A 95 -35.72 5.93 -19.24
CA ILE A 95 -35.65 5.10 -20.45
C ILE A 95 -37.04 4.78 -21.02
N ARG A 96 -38.09 4.67 -20.18
CA ARG A 96 -39.46 4.46 -20.64
C ARG A 96 -40.05 5.71 -21.33
N VAL A 97 -39.78 6.91 -20.79
CA VAL A 97 -40.25 8.19 -21.37
C VAL A 97 -39.58 8.52 -22.72
N LEU A 98 -38.43 7.93 -23.04
CA LEU A 98 -37.75 8.12 -24.33
C LEU A 98 -38.12 7.04 -25.37
N ARG A 99 -39.07 6.14 -25.04
CA ARG A 99 -39.55 5.07 -25.92
C ARG A 99 -40.97 5.33 -26.46
N ASP A 100 -41.69 6.28 -25.87
CA ASP A 100 -42.95 6.80 -26.38
C ASP A 100 -42.70 8.14 -27.10
#